data_AF-A0A8X6ITP2-F1
#
_entry.id   AF-A0A8X6ITP2-F1
#
_cell.length_a   1.000
_cell.length_b   1.000
_cell.length_c   1.000
_cell.angle_alpha   90.00
_cell.angle_beta   90.00
_cell.angle_gamma   90.00
#
_symmetry.space_group_name_H-M   'P 1'
#
loop_
_entity.id
_entity.type
_entity.pdbx_description
1 polymer ?
#
loop_
_entity_poly.entity_id
_entity_poly.type
_entity_poly.pdbx_seq_one_letter_code
_entity_poly.pdbx_strand_id
1 'polypeptide(L)'
;MSFLSRARKVDLITLAEELGLTVDPNAKISDLLRLITNDKNYDEDFTKDCLDVITNERKEEEQRRDEQRRDEQRRDEHEKRKWEYELKKLELESKAILSDGNVPLTVPKLNLM
;
A
#
# COMPACT_ATOMS: atom_id res chain seq x y z
N MET A 1 -19.43 -22.49 16.47
CA MET A 1 -18.94 -21.23 15.87
C MET A 1 -17.41 -21.10 15.93
N SER A 2 -16.69 -21.80 15.05
CA SER A 2 -15.21 -21.74 15.00
C SER A 2 -14.65 -20.72 14.00
N PHE A 3 -15.49 -20.10 13.16
CA PHE A 3 -15.04 -19.22 12.09
C PHE A 3 -14.80 -17.78 12.57
N LEU A 4 -15.73 -17.21 13.35
CA LEU A 4 -15.59 -15.86 13.90
C LEU A 4 -14.35 -15.73 14.81
N SER A 5 -14.01 -16.78 15.57
CA SER A 5 -12.84 -16.76 16.47
C SER A 5 -11.49 -16.73 15.73
N ARG A 6 -11.48 -17.03 14.42
CA ARG A 6 -10.29 -16.95 13.55
C ARG A 6 -10.20 -15.62 12.79
N ALA A 7 -11.25 -14.81 12.82
CA ALA A 7 -11.31 -13.53 12.12
C ALA A 7 -10.41 -12.49 12.79
N ARG A 8 -9.91 -11.53 12.00
CA ARG A 8 -9.19 -10.38 12.56
C ARG A 8 -10.16 -9.45 13.28
N LYS A 9 -9.68 -8.76 14.33
CA LYS A 9 -10.49 -7.77 15.05
C LYS A 9 -11.11 -6.73 14.10
N VAL A 10 -10.36 -6.29 13.09
CA VAL A 10 -10.85 -5.30 12.11
C VAL A 10 -12.02 -5.85 11.31
N ASP A 11 -11.96 -7.11 10.88
CA ASP A 11 -13.01 -7.78 10.12
C ASP A 11 -14.26 -7.97 10.99
N LEU A 12 -14.09 -8.27 12.28
CA LEU A 12 -15.20 -8.39 13.24
C LEU A 12 -15.89 -7.06 13.56
N ILE A 13 -15.14 -5.95 13.58
CA ILE A 13 -15.72 -4.62 13.74
C ILE A 13 -16.59 -4.28 12.53
N THR A 14 -16.02 -4.42 11.32
CA THR A 14 -16.76 -4.17 10.08
C THR A 14 -17.99 -5.06 9.97
N LEU A 15 -17.87 -6.34 10.30
CA LEU A 15 -19.01 -7.26 10.32
C LEU A 15 -20.12 -6.79 11.27
N ALA A 16 -19.77 -6.36 12.49
CA ALA A 16 -20.76 -5.86 13.42
C ALA A 16 -21.41 -4.55 12.94
N GLU A 17 -20.66 -3.66 12.29
CA GLU A 17 -21.20 -2.44 11.66
C GLU A 17 -22.16 -2.77 10.50
N GLU A 18 -21.81 -3.71 9.62
CA GLU A 18 -22.66 -4.20 8.51
C GLU A 18 -23.95 -4.87 9.01
N LEU A 19 -23.89 -5.55 10.16
CA LEU A 19 -25.05 -6.10 10.85
C LEU A 19 -25.90 -5.02 11.57
N GLY A 20 -25.51 -3.74 11.49
CA GLY A 20 -26.20 -2.62 12.12
C GLY A 20 -26.03 -2.57 13.65
N LEU A 21 -24.99 -3.21 14.18
CA LEU A 21 -24.67 -3.23 15.60
C LEU A 21 -23.77 -2.04 15.94
N THR A 22 -24.01 -1.41 17.09
CA THR A 22 -23.14 -0.34 17.58
C THR A 22 -21.87 -0.95 18.17
N VAL A 23 -20.72 -0.62 17.58
CA VAL A 23 -19.41 -1.16 17.98
C VAL A 23 -18.59 -0.10 18.72
N ASP A 24 -18.02 -0.46 19.88
CA ASP A 24 -16.94 0.31 20.48
C ASP A 24 -15.62 -0.03 19.77
N PRO A 25 -14.88 0.94 19.19
CA PRO A 25 -13.58 0.70 18.58
C PRO A 25 -12.57 -0.01 19.51
N ASN A 26 -12.71 0.19 20.83
CA ASN A 26 -11.87 -0.40 21.86
C ASN A 26 -12.35 -1.77 22.35
N ALA A 27 -13.49 -2.27 21.84
CA ALA A 27 -14.03 -3.56 22.23
C ALA A 27 -13.00 -4.68 22.06
N LYS A 28 -13.02 -5.66 22.97
CA LYS A 28 -12.20 -6.87 22.84
C LYS A 28 -12.84 -7.79 21.82
N ILE A 29 -12.04 -8.70 21.24
CA ILE A 29 -12.56 -9.74 20.34
C ILE A 29 -13.68 -10.53 21.02
N SER A 30 -13.54 -10.89 22.29
CA SER A 30 -14.59 -11.59 23.04
C SER A 30 -15.91 -10.81 23.10
N ASP A 31 -15.85 -9.49 23.22
CA ASP A 31 -17.03 -8.63 23.30
C ASP A 31 -17.70 -8.51 21.94
N LEU A 32 -16.91 -8.39 20.86
CA LEU A 32 -17.40 -8.38 19.47
C LEU A 32 -18.08 -9.70 19.11
N LEU A 33 -17.45 -10.83 19.42
CA LEU A 33 -18.03 -12.15 19.20
C LEU A 33 -19.38 -12.27 19.90
N ARG A 34 -19.44 -11.91 21.18
CA ARG A 34 -20.68 -11.95 21.95
C ARG A 34 -21.74 -11.00 21.38
N LEU A 35 -21.35 -9.80 20.95
CA LEU A 35 -22.25 -8.81 20.37
C LEU A 35 -22.92 -9.36 19.10
N ILE A 36 -22.14 -9.96 18.21
CA ILE A 36 -22.63 -10.55 16.95
C ILE A 36 -23.53 -11.76 17.23
N THR A 37 -23.08 -12.70 18.07
CA THR A 37 -23.80 -13.98 18.27
C THR A 37 -25.03 -13.86 19.16
N ASN A 38 -25.12 -12.81 19.99
CA ASN A 38 -26.28 -12.57 20.83
C ASN A 38 -27.34 -11.69 20.16
N ASP A 39 -27.13 -11.27 18.90
CA ASP A 39 -28.16 -10.56 18.18
C ASP A 39 -29.37 -11.48 17.94
N LYS A 40 -30.56 -10.92 18.08
CA LYS A 40 -31.84 -11.65 17.92
C LYS A 40 -32.07 -12.17 16.51
N ASN A 41 -31.41 -11.56 15.52
CA ASN A 41 -31.48 -11.92 14.11
C ASN A 41 -30.20 -12.64 13.65
N TYR A 42 -29.40 -13.17 14.58
CA TYR A 42 -28.18 -13.89 14.24
C TYR A 42 -28.49 -15.10 13.35
N ASP A 43 -27.88 -15.11 12.17
CA ASP A 43 -27.91 -16.20 11.19
C ASP A 43 -26.45 -16.61 10.91
N GLU A 44 -26.11 -17.87 11.20
CA GLU A 44 -24.73 -18.37 11.10
C GLU A 44 -24.21 -18.36 9.66
N ASP A 45 -25.05 -18.74 8.69
CA ASP A 45 -24.67 -18.83 7.28
C ASP A 45 -24.52 -17.43 6.68
N PHE A 46 -25.48 -16.54 6.92
CA PHE A 46 -25.39 -15.15 6.48
C PHE A 46 -24.18 -14.43 7.08
N THR A 47 -23.93 -14.63 8.38
CA THR A 47 -22.79 -14.02 9.07
C THR A 47 -21.47 -14.51 8.48
N LYS A 48 -21.40 -15.80 8.13
CA LYS A 48 -20.21 -16.39 7.52
C LYS A 48 -19.97 -15.84 6.12
N ASP A 49 -21.01 -15.76 5.28
CA ASP A 49 -20.90 -15.21 3.92
C ASP A 49 -20.48 -13.73 3.97
N CYS A 50 -21.06 -12.94 4.88
CA CYS A 50 -20.67 -11.55 5.09
C CYS A 50 -19.20 -11.42 5.50
N LEU A 51 -18.74 -12.24 6.46
CA LEU A 51 -17.34 -12.24 6.89
C LEU A 51 -16.37 -12.65 5.77
N ASP A 52 -16.75 -13.61 4.92
CA ASP A 52 -15.93 -14.07 3.82
C ASP A 52 -15.74 -12.95 2.78
N VAL A 53 -16.79 -12.17 2.47
CA VAL A 53 -16.70 -10.98 1.62
C VAL A 53 -15.76 -9.94 2.22
N ILE A 54 -15.98 -9.54 3.49
CA ILE A 54 -15.14 -8.54 4.18
C ILE A 54 -13.67 -8.98 4.20
N THR A 55 -13.43 -10.25 4.51
CA THR A 55 -12.08 -10.81 4.57
C THR A 55 -11.41 -10.81 3.20
N ASN A 56 -12.16 -11.10 2.13
CA ASN A 56 -11.65 -11.12 0.78
C ASN A 56 -11.33 -9.70 0.28
N GLU A 57 -12.25 -8.75 0.45
CA GLU A 57 -12.05 -7.35 0.08
C GLU A 57 -10.80 -6.76 0.76
N ARG A 58 -10.62 -7.02 2.06
CA ARG A 58 -9.41 -6.59 2.77
C ARG A 58 -8.14 -7.18 2.18
N LYS A 59 -8.15 -8.46 1.81
CA LYS A 59 -6.97 -9.12 1.20
C LYS A 59 -6.67 -8.56 -0.19
N GLU A 60 -7.69 -8.34 -1.00
CA GLU A 60 -7.55 -7.73 -2.33
C GLU A 60 -6.97 -6.32 -2.23
N GLU A 61 -7.45 -5.53 -1.26
CA GLU A 61 -6.93 -4.19 -1.01
C GLU A 61 -5.46 -4.20 -0.53
N GLU A 62 -5.11 -5.13 0.36
CA GLU A 62 -3.73 -5.33 0.83
C GLU A 62 -2.81 -5.73 -0.33
N GLN A 63 -3.24 -6.68 -1.18
CA GLN A 63 -2.51 -7.10 -2.37
C GLN A 63 -2.31 -5.96 -3.37
N ARG A 64 -3.36 -5.17 -3.64
CA ARG A 64 -3.32 -4.02 -4.53
C ARG A 64 -2.35 -2.96 -4.04
N ARG A 65 -2.35 -2.66 -2.74
CA ARG A 65 -1.39 -1.72 -2.12
C ARG A 65 0.04 -2.25 -2.22
N ASP A 66 0.24 -3.54 -2.02
CA ASP A 66 1.56 -4.16 -2.12
C ASP A 66 2.09 -4.13 -3.56
N GLU A 67 1.23 -4.35 -4.55
CA GLU A 67 1.57 -4.23 -5.96
C GLU A 67 1.90 -2.78 -6.35
N GLN A 68 1.09 -1.81 -5.92
CA GLN A 68 1.36 -0.40 -6.13
C GLN A 68 2.72 0.03 -5.57
N ARG A 69 3.08 -0.42 -4.36
CA ARG A 69 4.39 -0.13 -3.76
C ARG A 69 5.54 -0.75 -4.55
N ARG A 70 5.38 -1.98 -5.06
CA ARG A 70 6.40 -2.62 -5.92
C ARG A 70 6.55 -1.87 -7.25
N ASP A 71 5.45 -1.42 -7.83
CA ASP A 71 5.46 -0.68 -9.09
C ASP A 71 6.13 0.68 -8.96
N GLU A 72 5.90 1.37 -7.85
CA GLU A 72 6.56 2.62 -7.50
C GLU A 72 8.07 2.42 -7.34
N GLN A 73 8.49 1.40 -6.57
CA GLN A 73 9.91 1.06 -6.43
C GLN A 73 10.58 0.77 -7.78
N ARG A 74 9.91 0.04 -8.67
CA ARG A 74 10.44 -0.24 -10.02
C ARG A 74 10.59 1.04 -10.86
N ARG A 75 9.66 1.99 -10.73
CA ARG A 75 9.75 3.29 -11.42
C ARG A 75 10.91 4.11 -10.88
N ASP A 76 11.04 4.21 -9.56
CA ASP A 76 12.11 4.96 -8.89
C ASP A 76 13.50 4.40 -9.25
N GLU A 77 13.64 3.07 -9.22
CA GLU A 77 14.88 2.41 -9.63
C GLU A 77 15.23 2.68 -11.10
N HIS A 78 14.23 2.66 -11.97
CA HIS A 78 14.43 2.93 -13.40
C HIS A 78 14.80 4.39 -13.66
N GLU A 79 14.18 5.33 -12.97
CA GLU A 79 14.52 6.75 -13.04
C GLU A 79 15.93 7.02 -12.52
N LYS A 80 16.29 6.41 -11.38
CA LYS A 80 17.65 6.49 -10.84
C LYS A 80 18.70 5.97 -11.81
N ARG A 81 18.44 4.83 -12.46
CA ARG A 81 19.35 4.27 -13.48
C ARG A 81 19.50 5.19 -14.69
N LYS A 82 18.41 5.83 -15.15
CA LYS A 82 18.48 6.82 -16.23
C LYS A 82 19.33 8.03 -15.82
N TRP A 83 19.10 8.55 -14.63
CA TRP A 83 19.86 9.67 -14.09
C TRP A 83 21.36 9.34 -13.97
N GLU A 84 21.70 8.17 -13.44
CA GLU A 84 23.09 7.68 -13.34
C GLU A 84 23.76 7.57 -14.72
N TYR A 85 23.01 7.08 -15.73
CA TYR A 85 23.51 6.99 -17.09
C TYR A 85 23.78 8.37 -17.71
N GLU A 86 22.84 9.31 -17.56
CA GLU A 86 23.00 10.68 -18.03
C GLU A 86 24.18 11.40 -17.36
N LEU A 87 24.33 11.24 -16.05
CA LEU A 87 25.46 11.80 -15.30
C LEU A 87 26.80 11.24 -15.80
N LYS A 88 26.87 9.91 -16.01
CA LYS A 88 28.09 9.26 -16.52
C LYS A 88 28.43 9.71 -17.94
N LYS A 89 27.42 9.90 -18.80
CA LYS A 89 27.61 10.42 -20.15
C LYS A 89 28.20 11.83 -20.12
N LEU A 90 27.64 12.72 -19.30
CA LEU A 90 28.14 14.08 -19.15
C LEU A 90 29.57 14.13 -18.58
N GLU A 91 29.89 13.23 -17.64
CA GLU A 91 31.24 13.11 -17.09
C GLU A 91 32.26 12.73 -18.17
N LEU A 92 31.91 11.77 -19.03
CA LEU A 92 32.77 11.35 -20.16
C LEU A 92 32.95 12.47 -21.18
N GLU A 93 31.88 13.19 -21.52
CA GLU A 93 31.94 14.35 -22.43
C GLU A 93 32.83 15.45 -21.86
N SER A 94 32.68 15.78 -20.57
CA SER A 94 33.54 16.75 -19.88
C SER A 94 35.02 16.32 -19.86
N LYS A 95 35.29 15.05 -19.56
CA LYS A 95 36.65 14.48 -19.61
C LYS A 95 37.27 14.54 -21.00
N ALA A 96 36.49 14.26 -22.05
CA ALA A 96 36.95 14.34 -23.43
C ALA A 96 37.32 15.78 -23.84
N ILE A 97 36.50 16.76 -23.46
CA ILE A 97 36.80 18.19 -23.70
C ILE A 97 38.10 18.62 -23.00
N LEU A 98 38.35 18.13 -21.79
CA LEU A 98 39.58 18.43 -21.04
C LEU A 98 40.84 17.79 -21.64
N SER A 99 40.72 16.65 -22.34
CA SER A 99 41.86 15.98 -22.99
C SER A 99 42.24 16.54 -24.36
N ASP A 100 41.32 17.18 -25.09
CA ASP A 100 41.57 17.71 -26.45
C ASP A 100 42.18 19.13 -26.48
N GLY A 101 42.49 19.72 -25.32
CA GLY A 101 43.32 20.94 -25.24
C GLY A 101 42.69 22.24 -25.76
N ASN A 102 41.41 22.25 -26.15
CA ASN A 102 40.69 23.47 -26.51
C ASN A 102 39.50 23.65 -25.57
N VAL A 103 39.59 24.62 -24.65
CA VAL A 103 38.54 24.92 -23.67
C VAL A 103 37.75 26.16 -24.13
N PRO A 104 36.55 26.04 -24.73
CA PRO A 104 35.60 27.14 -24.71
C PRO A 104 34.96 27.17 -23.31
N LEU A 105 35.39 28.13 -22.48
CA LEU A 105 34.72 28.50 -21.24
C LEU A 105 33.32 29.04 -21.55
N THR A 106 32.35 28.16 -21.75
CA THR A 106 30.94 28.51 -21.63
C THR A 106 30.28 27.55 -20.67
N VAL A 107 30.42 27.85 -19.38
CA VAL A 107 29.51 27.31 -18.36
C VAL A 107 28.08 27.71 -18.75
N PRO A 108 27.16 26.75 -18.96
CA PRO A 108 25.76 27.10 -19.11
C PRO A 108 25.31 27.75 -17.80
N LYS A 109 24.84 29.00 -17.88
CA LYS A 109 24.20 29.67 -16.76
C LYS A 109 23.00 28.82 -16.35
N LEU A 110 23.11 28.16 -15.20
CA LEU A 110 21.96 27.69 -14.44
C LEU A 110 21.16 28.92 -14.04
N ASN A 111 20.27 29.37 -14.93
CA ASN A 111 19.18 30.24 -14.54
C ASN A 111 18.21 29.38 -13.74
N LEU A 112 18.38 29.40 -12.41
CA LEU A 112 17.28 29.13 -11.49
C LEU A 112 16.27 30.26 -11.68
N MET A 113 15.12 29.93 -12.26
CA MET A 113 13.87 30.70 -12.11
C MET A 113 12.91 29.91 -11.25
#